data_AF-A0A839U8P1-F1
#
_entry.id   AF-A0A839U8P1-F1
#
_cell.length_a   1.000
_cell.length_b   1.000
_cell.length_c   1.000
_cell.angle_alpha   90.00
_cell.angle_beta   90.00
_cell.angle_gamma   90.00
#
_symmetry.space_group_name_H-M   'P 1'
#
loop_
_entity.id
_entity.type
_entity.pdbx_description
1 polymer ?
#
loop_
_entity_poly.entity_id
_entity_poly.type
_entity_poly.pdbx_seq_one_letter_code
_entity_poly.pdbx_strand_id
1 'polypeptide(L)'
;MLRFIRLGNTIFDDLFSVMAVIDLTFLRYCNWATNGARPLYENGRGPWNIFDPEEIERLRHTLEEVTLPELRRVNTIDDFVAYRSNEPPPHNTFSFDFKLMAHIAIAKGDLDEAVCIVDAAIAKGWVDHLPAYYELLKKRDQGALITFLRKQQASSIATLGLTGYWKPTPFPIEL
;
A
#
# COMPACT_ATOMS: atom_id res chain seq x y z
N MET A 1 -6.48 -8.11 3.53
CA MET A 1 -5.21 -7.37 3.35
C MET A 1 -4.10 -8.38 3.14
N LEU A 2 -3.19 -8.14 2.20
CA LEU A 2 -2.05 -9.03 1.94
C LEU A 2 -0.78 -8.43 2.56
N ARG A 3 0.08 -9.32 3.05
CA ARG A 3 1.35 -8.99 3.71
C ARG A 3 2.41 -9.92 3.16
N PHE A 4 3.50 -9.37 2.66
CA PHE A 4 4.59 -10.18 2.13
C PHE A 4 5.93 -9.43 2.24
N ILE A 5 7.01 -10.19 2.28
CA ILE A 5 8.36 -9.66 2.13
C ILE A 5 8.75 -9.84 0.68
N ARG A 6 9.25 -8.77 0.07
CA ARG A 6 9.78 -8.81 -1.29
C ARG A 6 11.29 -8.76 -1.24
N LEU A 7 11.91 -9.70 -1.96
CA LEU A 7 13.33 -9.69 -2.29
C LEU A 7 13.43 -9.36 -3.77
N GLY A 8 14.25 -8.37 -4.13
CA GLY A 8 14.51 -8.03 -5.53
C GLY A 8 15.95 -7.64 -5.74
N ASN A 9 16.53 -8.07 -6.86
CA ASN A 9 17.89 -7.67 -7.24
C ASN A 9 17.90 -6.17 -7.54
N THR A 10 19.01 -5.52 -7.18
CA THR A 10 19.31 -4.18 -7.66
C THR A 10 20.04 -4.25 -9.00
N ILE A 11 20.51 -3.09 -9.49
CA ILE A 11 21.25 -2.98 -10.75
C ILE A 11 22.59 -3.75 -10.69
N PHE A 12 23.08 -4.08 -9.50
CA PHE A 12 24.28 -4.89 -9.29
C PHE A 12 23.85 -6.31 -8.92
N ASP A 13 24.37 -7.31 -9.64
CA ASP A 13 23.96 -8.72 -9.56
C ASP A 13 24.17 -9.35 -8.16
N ASP A 14 24.98 -8.71 -7.32
CA ASP A 14 25.35 -9.13 -5.97
C ASP A 14 24.59 -8.43 -4.84
N LEU A 15 23.83 -7.38 -5.16
CA LEU A 15 23.15 -6.54 -4.18
C LEU A 15 21.63 -6.62 -4.29
N PHE A 16 20.95 -6.84 -3.16
CA PHE A 16 19.52 -7.05 -3.08
C PHE A 16 18.83 -5.91 -2.34
N SER A 17 17.77 -5.39 -2.95
CA SER A 17 16.81 -4.54 -2.26
C SER A 17 15.77 -5.43 -1.60
N VAL A 18 15.70 -5.33 -0.28
CA VAL A 18 14.67 -6.01 0.51
C VAL A 18 13.63 -4.99 0.91
N MET A 19 12.36 -5.32 0.67
CA MET A 19 11.23 -4.47 1.03
C MET A 19 10.21 -5.25 1.84
N ALA A 20 9.79 -4.68 2.97
CA ALA A 20 8.59 -5.11 3.67
C ALA A 20 7.39 -4.49 2.94
N VAL A 21 6.40 -5.30 2.58
CA VAL A 21 5.23 -4.83 1.83
C VAL A 21 3.95 -5.19 2.57
N ILE A 22 3.18 -4.15 2.91
CA ILE A 22 1.77 -4.29 3.23
C ILE A 22 0.97 -3.77 2.05
N ASP A 23 0.08 -4.62 1.54
CA ASP A 23 -0.75 -4.26 0.41
C ASP A 23 -2.25 -4.37 0.77
N LEU A 24 -2.90 -3.21 0.79
CA LEU A 24 -4.32 -3.15 0.57
C LEU A 24 -4.53 -3.34 -0.93
N THR A 25 -4.80 -4.59 -1.30
CA THR A 25 -4.86 -5.07 -2.68
C THR A 25 -5.78 -4.26 -3.62
N PHE A 26 -6.65 -3.40 -3.10
CA PHE A 26 -7.53 -2.54 -3.88
C PHE A 26 -6.95 -1.13 -4.16
N LEU A 27 -5.76 -0.83 -3.65
CA LEU A 27 -5.02 0.38 -3.94
C LEU A 27 -4.06 0.14 -5.12
N ARG A 28 -3.86 1.15 -5.96
CA ARG A 28 -2.88 1.11 -7.06
C ARG A 28 -2.06 2.40 -7.09
N TYR A 29 -0.86 2.35 -6.51
CA TYR A 29 0.06 3.50 -6.39
C TYR A 29 1.01 3.66 -7.59
N CYS A 30 1.32 2.58 -8.32
CA CYS A 30 2.18 2.64 -9.52
C CYS A 30 1.94 1.45 -10.47
N ASN A 31 2.87 1.21 -11.41
CA ASN A 31 2.80 0.08 -12.35
C ASN A 31 2.70 -1.27 -11.63
N TRP A 32 3.06 -1.34 -10.35
CA TRP A 32 2.87 -2.47 -9.44
C TRP A 32 1.99 -2.08 -8.24
N ALA A 33 1.13 -2.99 -7.80
CA ALA A 33 0.20 -2.76 -6.68
C ALA A 33 0.89 -2.93 -5.31
N THR A 34 1.93 -2.14 -5.02
CA THR A 34 2.58 -2.15 -3.70
C THR A 34 2.45 -0.78 -3.06
N ASN A 35 1.46 -0.62 -2.19
CA ASN A 35 1.04 0.68 -1.65
C ASN A 35 1.68 1.02 -0.28
N GLY A 36 2.50 0.12 0.26
CA GLY A 36 3.18 0.27 1.54
C GLY A 36 4.55 -0.42 1.57
N ALA A 37 5.29 -0.37 0.45
CA ALA A 37 6.64 -0.91 0.38
C ALA A 37 7.61 -0.04 1.20
N ARG A 38 8.16 -0.61 2.26
CA ARG A 38 9.20 -0.02 3.10
C ARG A 38 10.53 -0.71 2.80
N PRO A 39 11.53 0.00 2.25
CA PRO A 39 12.86 -0.55 2.13
C PRO A 39 13.39 -0.93 3.51
N LEU A 40 13.88 -2.16 3.63
CA LEU A 40 14.63 -2.60 4.79
C LEU A 40 16.09 -2.36 4.44
N TYR A 41 16.62 -1.20 4.80
CA TYR A 41 18.06 -0.94 4.67
C TYR A 41 18.71 -1.13 6.03
N GLU A 42 19.95 -1.61 6.03
CA GLU A 42 20.77 -1.59 7.24
C GLU A 42 21.15 -0.14 7.55
N ASN A 43 20.44 0.52 8.47
CA ASN A 43 20.81 1.83 9.04
C ASN A 43 21.24 2.89 7.98
N GLY A 44 20.58 2.93 6.81
CA GLY A 44 20.88 3.88 5.75
C GLY A 44 22.09 3.56 4.85
N ARG A 45 22.66 2.34 4.92
CA ARG A 45 23.88 1.95 4.19
C ARG A 45 23.67 1.36 2.79
N GLY A 46 22.42 1.16 2.36
CA GLY A 46 22.10 0.67 1.02
C GLY A 46 21.67 -0.80 0.97
N PRO A 47 21.70 -1.44 -0.21
CA PRO A 47 21.18 -2.79 -0.44
C PRO A 47 22.01 -3.87 0.28
N TRP A 48 21.41 -5.04 0.48
CA TRP A 48 22.03 -6.18 1.17
C TRP A 48 22.92 -6.99 0.23
N ASN A 49 24.09 -7.41 0.72
CA ASN A 49 24.99 -8.33 0.04
C ASN A 49 24.68 -9.77 0.46
N ILE A 50 24.17 -10.57 -0.47
CA ILE A 50 23.83 -11.98 -0.22
C ILE A 50 25.05 -12.91 -0.22
N PHE A 51 26.24 -12.40 -0.54
CA PHE A 51 27.47 -13.16 -0.48
C PHE A 51 28.23 -12.96 0.83
N ASP A 52 27.81 -12.01 1.67
CA ASP A 52 28.31 -11.85 3.03
C ASP A 52 27.41 -12.63 4.01
N PRO A 53 27.89 -13.74 4.61
CA PRO A 53 27.11 -14.53 5.56
C PRO A 53 26.67 -13.74 6.79
N GLU A 54 27.46 -12.75 7.23
CA GLU A 54 27.10 -11.92 8.38
C GLU A 54 25.96 -10.96 8.03
N GLU A 55 25.96 -10.38 6.83
CA GLU A 55 24.82 -9.58 6.33
C GLU A 55 23.56 -10.41 6.18
N ILE A 56 23.67 -11.65 5.68
CA ILE A 56 22.52 -12.56 5.59
C ILE A 56 21.93 -12.85 6.98
N GLU A 57 22.78 -13.12 7.98
CA GLU A 57 22.29 -13.39 9.33
C GLU A 57 21.62 -12.15 9.95
N ARG A 58 22.19 -10.96 9.73
CA ARG A 58 21.56 -9.69 10.16
C ARG A 58 20.24 -9.42 9.44
N LEU A 59 20.15 -9.71 8.15
CA LEU A 59 18.91 -9.61 7.38
C LEU A 59 17.87 -10.56 7.96
N ARG A 60 18.23 -11.83 8.19
CA ARG A 60 17.33 -12.84 8.77
C ARG A 60 16.80 -12.40 10.13
N HIS A 61 17.68 -11.93 11.01
CA HIS A 61 17.29 -11.40 12.31
C HIS A 61 16.35 -10.20 12.17
N THR A 62 16.64 -9.25 11.28
CA THR A 62 15.79 -8.09 11.00
C THR A 62 14.40 -8.51 10.48
N LEU A 63 14.34 -9.55 9.65
CA LEU A 63 13.08 -10.08 9.15
C LEU A 63 12.27 -10.77 10.24
N GLU A 64 12.88 -11.69 11.00
CA GLU A 64 12.19 -12.51 12.00
C GLU A 64 11.81 -11.74 13.27
N GLU A 65 12.71 -10.91 13.79
CA GLU A 65 12.52 -10.30 15.12
C GLU A 65 11.88 -8.91 15.06
N VAL A 66 11.96 -8.22 13.92
CA VAL A 66 11.44 -6.84 13.78
C VAL A 66 10.32 -6.79 12.75
N THR A 67 10.62 -7.16 11.51
CA THR A 67 9.73 -6.89 10.38
C THR A 67 8.48 -7.76 10.40
N LEU A 68 8.62 -9.07 10.53
CA LEU A 68 7.48 -9.99 10.53
C LEU A 68 6.51 -9.71 11.69
N PRO A 69 6.96 -9.47 12.94
CA PRO A 69 6.08 -9.06 14.03
C PRO A 69 5.31 -7.76 13.73
N GLU A 70 5.96 -6.74 13.16
CA GLU A 70 5.28 -5.50 12.74
C GLU A 70 4.20 -5.76 11.69
N LEU A 71 4.56 -6.48 10.61
CA LEU A 71 3.62 -6.80 9.54
C LEU A 71 2.39 -7.57 10.09
N ARG A 72 2.61 -8.52 10.99
CA ARG A 72 1.54 -9.34 11.60
C ARG A 72 0.56 -8.52 12.46
N ARG A 73 0.97 -7.36 12.99
CA ARG A 73 0.09 -6.48 13.79
C ARG A 73 -0.94 -5.73 12.93
N VAL A 74 -0.69 -5.56 11.63
CA VAL A 74 -1.54 -4.76 10.76
C VAL A 74 -2.72 -5.57 10.22
N ASN A 75 -3.88 -5.51 10.86
CA ASN A 75 -5.05 -6.36 10.57
C ASN A 75 -6.22 -5.65 9.89
N THR A 76 -6.35 -4.35 10.11
CA THR A 76 -7.44 -3.53 9.58
C THR A 76 -6.92 -2.43 8.65
N ILE A 77 -7.84 -1.79 7.92
CA ILE A 77 -7.48 -0.59 7.13
C ILE A 77 -6.92 0.51 8.04
N ASP A 78 -7.45 0.64 9.26
CA ASP A 78 -6.97 1.62 10.24
C ASP A 78 -5.57 1.28 10.76
N ASP A 79 -5.28 0.00 11.01
CA ASP A 79 -3.92 -0.42 11.38
C ASP A 79 -2.93 -0.10 10.25
N PHE A 80 -3.35 -0.25 8.99
CA PHE A 80 -2.52 0.07 7.83
C PHE A 80 -2.24 1.58 7.77
N VAL A 81 -3.26 2.42 7.96
CA VAL A 81 -3.09 3.88 8.03
C VAL A 81 -2.14 4.24 9.18
N ALA A 82 -2.36 3.71 10.38
CA ALA A 82 -1.51 3.97 11.54
C ALA A 82 -0.05 3.52 11.30
N TYR A 83 0.14 2.33 10.71
CA TYR A 83 1.47 1.83 10.36
C TYR A 83 2.19 2.78 9.40
N ARG A 84 1.51 3.24 8.35
CA ARG A 84 2.09 4.12 7.33
C ARG A 84 2.29 5.56 7.80
N SER A 85 1.41 6.08 8.64
CA SER A 85 1.50 7.44 9.19
C SER A 85 2.67 7.60 10.17
N ASN A 86 3.14 6.52 10.78
CA ASN A 86 4.26 6.52 11.71
C ASN A 86 5.63 6.29 11.05
N GLU A 87 5.70 6.22 9.71
CA GLU A 87 6.99 6.01 9.03
C GLU A 87 7.92 7.22 9.17
N PRO A 88 9.18 7.01 9.59
CA PRO A 88 10.13 8.10 9.73
C PRO A 88 10.50 8.70 8.36
N PRO A 89 10.87 9.99 8.31
CA PRO A 89 11.41 10.62 7.11
C PRO A 89 12.60 9.81 6.53
N PRO A 90 12.78 9.76 5.20
CA PRO A 90 12.07 10.52 4.17
C PRO A 90 10.80 9.83 3.63
N HIS A 91 10.37 8.71 4.24
CA HIS A 91 9.32 7.83 3.69
C HIS A 91 7.89 8.28 4.03
N ASN A 92 7.72 9.43 4.67
CA ASN A 92 6.44 10.00 5.13
C ASN A 92 5.54 10.56 4.00
N THR A 93 5.73 10.14 2.74
CA THR A 93 4.93 10.62 1.60
C THR A 93 3.49 10.10 1.61
N PHE A 94 3.19 9.10 2.45
CA PHE A 94 1.87 8.48 2.58
C PHE A 94 0.75 9.50 2.84
N SER A 95 0.95 10.42 3.78
CA SER A 95 -0.06 11.43 4.14
C SER A 95 -0.28 12.51 3.08
N PHE A 96 0.59 12.57 2.05
CA PHE A 96 0.50 13.57 0.99
C PHE A 96 -0.20 13.05 -0.28
N ASP A 97 -0.47 11.74 -0.38
CA ASP A 97 -1.24 11.19 -1.50
C ASP A 97 -2.75 11.26 -1.23
N PHE A 98 -3.39 12.32 -1.71
CA PHE A 98 -4.84 12.50 -1.59
C PHE A 98 -5.64 11.40 -2.27
N LYS A 99 -5.17 10.80 -3.38
CA LYS A 99 -5.91 9.74 -4.09
C LYS A 99 -5.97 8.51 -3.22
N LEU A 100 -4.85 8.19 -2.58
CA LEU A 100 -4.73 7.08 -1.65
C LEU A 100 -5.65 7.26 -0.45
N MET A 101 -5.61 8.44 0.18
CA MET A 101 -6.45 8.75 1.33
C MET A 101 -7.94 8.71 0.97
N ALA A 102 -8.33 9.24 -0.19
CA ALA A 102 -9.71 9.15 -0.67
C ALA A 102 -10.16 7.71 -0.95
N HIS A 103 -9.31 6.85 -1.54
CA HIS A 103 -9.65 5.42 -1.70
C HIS A 103 -9.84 4.71 -0.36
N ILE A 104 -9.01 5.02 0.63
CA ILE A 104 -9.12 4.46 1.98
C ILE A 104 -10.45 4.88 2.60
N ALA A 105 -10.79 6.17 2.53
CA ALA A 105 -12.07 6.69 3.01
C ALA A 105 -13.27 6.01 2.31
N ILE A 106 -13.23 5.85 0.98
CA ILE A 106 -14.26 5.10 0.23
C ILE A 106 -14.35 3.65 0.71
N ALA A 107 -13.22 2.95 0.86
CA ALA A 107 -13.22 1.56 1.31
C ALA A 107 -13.80 1.41 2.72
N LYS A 108 -13.58 2.40 3.59
CA LYS A 108 -14.16 2.50 4.93
C LYS A 108 -15.64 2.89 4.94
N GLY A 109 -16.19 3.36 3.82
CA GLY A 109 -17.56 3.86 3.72
C GLY A 109 -17.71 5.34 4.08
N ASP A 110 -16.63 6.04 4.38
CA ASP A 110 -16.64 7.48 4.69
C ASP A 110 -16.59 8.31 3.40
N LEU A 111 -17.74 8.43 2.74
CA LEU A 111 -17.85 9.16 1.49
C LEU A 111 -17.71 10.67 1.68
N ASP A 112 -18.03 11.20 2.86
CA ASP A 112 -17.89 12.62 3.17
C ASP A 112 -16.42 13.02 3.28
N GLU A 113 -15.63 12.23 4.01
CA GLU A 113 -14.19 12.40 4.10
C GLU A 113 -13.55 12.26 2.70
N ALA A 114 -13.96 11.25 1.93
CA ALA A 114 -13.44 11.05 0.58
C ALA A 114 -13.71 12.26 -0.35
N VAL A 115 -14.91 12.84 -0.32
CA VAL A 115 -15.23 14.06 -1.09
C VAL A 115 -14.35 15.21 -0.63
N CYS A 116 -14.27 15.43 0.69
CA CYS A 116 -13.47 16.52 1.28
C CYS A 116 -12.00 16.46 0.84
N ILE A 117 -11.39 15.27 0.85
CA ILE A 117 -10.01 15.05 0.42
C ILE A 117 -9.82 15.42 -1.05
N VAL A 118 -10.71 14.95 -1.93
CA VAL A 118 -10.59 15.20 -3.38
C VAL A 118 -10.86 16.67 -3.70
N ASP A 119 -11.87 17.29 -3.09
CA ASP A 119 -12.18 18.71 -3.27
C ASP A 119 -11.03 19.61 -2.81
N ALA A 120 -10.40 19.29 -1.68
CA ALA A 120 -9.23 20.02 -1.19
C ALA A 120 -8.03 19.91 -2.16
N ALA A 121 -7.86 18.77 -2.83
CA ALA A 121 -6.83 18.61 -3.86
C ALA A 121 -7.15 19.42 -5.14
N ILE A 122 -8.42 19.41 -5.58
CA ILE A 122 -8.89 20.23 -6.71
C ILE A 122 -8.67 21.71 -6.41
N ALA A 123 -9.02 22.19 -5.21
CA ALA A 123 -8.81 23.58 -4.80
C ALA A 123 -7.33 24.00 -4.79
N LYS A 124 -6.41 23.05 -4.60
CA LYS A 124 -4.95 23.24 -4.71
C LYS A 124 -4.44 23.18 -6.15
N GLY A 125 -5.31 23.04 -7.14
CA GLY A 125 -4.98 23.05 -8.57
C GLY A 125 -4.70 21.68 -9.17
N TRP A 126 -5.00 20.57 -8.49
CA TRP A 126 -4.67 19.21 -8.96
C TRP A 126 -5.75 18.62 -9.89
N VAL A 127 -6.38 19.48 -10.69
CA VAL A 127 -7.58 19.15 -11.50
C VAL A 127 -7.28 18.11 -12.57
N ASP A 128 -6.08 18.13 -13.17
CA ASP A 128 -5.64 17.14 -14.15
C ASP A 128 -5.40 15.74 -13.55
N HIS A 129 -5.48 15.63 -12.22
CA HIS A 129 -5.32 14.40 -11.47
C HIS A 129 -6.62 13.90 -10.85
N LEU A 130 -7.77 14.38 -11.34
CA LEU A 130 -9.07 13.92 -10.91
C LEU A 130 -9.18 12.38 -10.96
N PRO A 131 -9.50 11.73 -9.83
CA PRO A 131 -9.66 10.28 -9.83
C PRO A 131 -10.86 9.84 -10.68
N ALA A 132 -10.74 8.71 -11.37
CA ALA A 132 -11.81 8.17 -12.22
C ALA A 132 -13.13 7.88 -11.47
N TYR A 133 -13.08 7.73 -10.14
CA TYR A 133 -14.24 7.52 -9.27
C TYR A 133 -14.86 8.83 -8.76
N TYR A 134 -14.31 10.01 -9.07
CA TYR A 134 -14.78 11.28 -8.49
C TYR A 134 -16.24 11.60 -8.83
N GLU A 135 -16.68 11.36 -10.06
CA GLU A 135 -18.09 11.54 -10.43
C GLU A 135 -19.02 10.56 -9.71
N LEU A 136 -18.55 9.34 -9.46
CA LEU A 136 -19.29 8.34 -8.67
C LEU A 136 -19.40 8.79 -7.20
N LEU A 137 -18.30 9.35 -6.69
CA LEU A 137 -18.19 9.85 -5.33
C LEU A 137 -19.13 11.04 -5.09
N LYS A 138 -19.18 12.03 -5.99
CA LYS A 138 -20.13 13.16 -5.90
C LYS A 138 -21.59 12.70 -5.91
N LYS A 139 -21.90 11.64 -6.67
CA LYS A 139 -23.25 11.04 -6.73
C LYS A 139 -23.55 10.13 -5.55
N ARG A 140 -22.56 9.87 -4.67
CA ARG A 140 -22.62 8.86 -3.61
C ARG A 140 -23.08 7.49 -4.12
N ASP A 141 -22.67 7.14 -5.34
CA ASP A 141 -23.05 5.88 -5.97
C ASP A 141 -22.24 4.73 -5.36
N GLN A 142 -22.70 4.24 -4.21
CA GLN A 142 -22.05 3.19 -3.46
C GLN A 142 -21.85 1.93 -4.31
N GLY A 143 -22.84 1.53 -5.11
CA GLY A 143 -22.75 0.35 -5.97
C GLY A 143 -21.64 0.47 -7.01
N ALA A 144 -21.54 1.63 -7.65
CA ALA A 144 -20.47 1.90 -8.62
C ALA A 144 -19.08 2.01 -7.95
N LEU A 145 -19.01 2.60 -6.75
CA LEU A 145 -17.77 2.69 -5.96
C LEU A 145 -17.27 1.32 -5.51
N ILE A 146 -18.18 0.45 -5.05
CA ILE A 146 -17.88 -0.95 -4.71
C ILE A 146 -17.35 -1.68 -5.94
N THR A 147 -18.04 -1.56 -7.08
CA THR A 147 -17.61 -2.17 -8.35
C THR A 147 -16.20 -1.70 -8.75
N PHE A 148 -15.93 -0.41 -8.59
CA PHE A 148 -14.62 0.17 -8.83
C PHE A 148 -13.54 -0.44 -7.92
N LEU A 149 -13.77 -0.50 -6.60
CA LEU A 149 -12.83 -1.10 -5.64
C LEU A 149 -12.57 -2.57 -5.93
N ARG A 150 -13.61 -3.34 -6.27
CA ARG A 150 -13.50 -4.75 -6.63
C ARG A 150 -12.68 -4.97 -7.88
N LYS A 151 -12.87 -4.12 -8.89
CA LYS A 151 -12.08 -4.16 -10.13
C LYS A 151 -10.60 -3.86 -9.86
N GLN A 152 -10.31 -2.84 -9.05
CA GLN A 152 -8.94 -2.55 -8.64
C GLN A 152 -8.33 -3.73 -7.87
N GLN A 153 -9.08 -4.30 -6.93
CA GLN A 153 -8.63 -5.45 -6.15
C GLN A 153 -8.24 -6.64 -7.03
N ALA A 154 -9.11 -7.03 -7.95
CA ALA A 154 -8.85 -8.13 -8.88
C ALA A 154 -7.62 -7.86 -9.76
N SER A 155 -7.49 -6.63 -10.26
CA SER A 155 -6.35 -6.20 -11.08
C SER A 155 -5.02 -6.32 -10.32
N SER A 156 -4.97 -5.87 -9.07
CA SER A 156 -3.77 -5.94 -8.24
C SER A 156 -3.40 -7.38 -7.89
N ILE A 157 -4.39 -8.20 -7.51
CA ILE A 157 -4.17 -9.62 -7.22
C ILE A 157 -3.57 -10.35 -8.43
N ALA A 158 -4.11 -10.09 -9.63
CA ALA A 158 -3.58 -10.64 -10.86
C ALA A 158 -2.15 -10.16 -11.15
N THR A 159 -1.89 -8.86 -10.97
CA THR A 159 -0.56 -8.27 -11.17
C THR A 159 0.49 -8.85 -10.22
N LEU A 160 0.10 -9.18 -8.98
CA LEU A 160 0.97 -9.80 -7.98
C LEU A 160 1.13 -11.32 -8.17
N GLY A 161 0.39 -11.95 -9.10
CA GLY A 161 0.39 -13.41 -9.27
C GLY A 161 -0.24 -14.17 -8.10
N LEU A 162 -1.10 -13.51 -7.31
CA LEU A 162 -1.66 -14.07 -6.06
C LEU A 162 -3.06 -14.65 -6.24
N THR A 163 -3.55 -14.76 -7.48
CA THR A 163 -4.90 -15.22 -7.81
C THR A 163 -5.25 -16.57 -7.17
N GLY A 164 -4.30 -17.51 -7.12
CA GLY A 164 -4.52 -18.84 -6.52
C GLY A 164 -4.60 -18.86 -4.99
N TYR A 165 -4.14 -17.80 -4.32
CA TYR A 165 -4.05 -17.72 -2.85
C TYR A 165 -5.05 -16.72 -2.26
N TRP A 166 -5.74 -15.97 -3.10
CA TRP A 166 -6.63 -14.90 -2.69
C TRP A 166 -8.08 -15.35 -2.62
N LYS A 167 -8.77 -14.93 -1.55
CA LYS A 167 -10.22 -15.03 -1.41
C LYS A 167 -10.80 -13.62 -1.23
N PRO A 168 -11.84 -13.22 -1.99
CA PRO A 168 -12.50 -11.94 -1.78
C PRO A 168 -13.05 -11.82 -0.37
N THR A 169 -12.79 -10.69 0.28
CA THR A 169 -13.40 -10.30 1.56
C THR A 169 -14.23 -9.04 1.37
N PRO A 170 -15.37 -8.86 2.05
CA PRO A 170 -16.12 -7.61 2.01
C PRO A 170 -15.25 -6.42 2.45
N PHE A 171 -15.39 -5.29 1.76
CA PHE A 171 -14.97 -3.98 2.22
C PHE A 171 -15.95 -3.49 3.28
N PRO A 172 -15.51 -2.63 4.21
CA PRO A 172 -16.42 -1.98 5.15
C PRO A 172 -17.62 -1.27 4.49
N ILE A 173 -17.44 -0.63 3.33
CA ILE A 173 -18.55 -0.02 2.57
C ILE A 173 -19.61 -1.03 2.06
N GLU A 174 -19.31 -2.33 2.06
CA GLU A 174 -20.25 -3.39 1.67
C GLU A 174 -21.00 -4.00 2.87
N LEU A 175 -20.73 -3.55 4.10
CA LEU A 175 -21.32 -4.03 5.36
C LEU A 175 -22.32 -3.02 5.92
#